data_AF-A0A9P7HK03-F1
#
_entry.id   AF-A0A9P7HK03-F1
#
_cell.length_a   1.000
_cell.length_b   1.000
_cell.length_c   1.000
_cell.angle_alpha   90.00
_cell.angle_beta   90.00
_cell.angle_gamma   90.00
#
_symmetry.space_group_name_H-M   'P 1'
#
loop_
_entity.id
_entity.type
_entity.pdbx_description
1 polymer ?
#
loop_
_entity_poly.entity_id
_entity_poly.type
_entity_poly.pdbx_seq_one_letter_code
_entity_poly.pdbx_strand_id
1 'polypeptide(L)'
;MKTEVKEQVVLSPPSTLTLEGSRLYKKDNNWYIFLTRPATGQYIAKSTNGPFGTYDLKIIADNLKLATAPRAGAPHQGGLIDTPNGKWYYMSFVDMYPGGRAPALAPITWGSDGFPSVTLVNGQWGDYDYPLPKRTVPSPIGTDTFTGPNLRADWEWNHNPDTKSFSVNNGLTLKTATVTKDLYQARNTLTYRIRGPQGTGTVLIDFPKMADGDRSGLAVLRDSSAWIGIEREGSNFNLVFNTGLSMNTDWTTKSTGSVSARQNSVSYRKVYLRVTANISPGAAGSAVFSYSTDGNSFTNFGSTVSLGNDWQFFPGHRYGILNYATKALGGSVLVSRFDNK
;
A
#
# COMPACT_ATOMS: atom_id res chain seq x y z
N MET A 1 -8.40 -20.83 -29.55
CA MET A 1 -7.28 -21.74 -29.23
C MET A 1 -7.36 -22.08 -27.75
N LYS A 2 -7.53 -23.35 -27.37
CA LYS A 2 -7.32 -23.75 -25.97
C LYS A 2 -5.81 -23.82 -25.76
N THR A 3 -5.28 -22.99 -24.87
CA THR A 3 -3.84 -22.93 -24.50
C THR A 3 -3.46 -23.97 -23.44
N GLU A 4 -4.46 -24.69 -22.91
CA GLU A 4 -4.28 -25.72 -21.90
C GLU A 4 -4.17 -27.10 -22.55
N VAL A 5 -3.05 -27.77 -22.27
CA VAL A 5 -2.73 -29.09 -22.84
C VAL A 5 -2.99 -30.25 -21.88
N LYS A 6 -3.11 -29.97 -20.57
CA LYS A 6 -3.35 -30.96 -19.52
C LYS A 6 -3.80 -30.30 -18.21
N GLU A 7 -4.80 -30.88 -17.57
CA GLU A 7 -5.22 -30.59 -16.19
C GLU A 7 -5.11 -31.88 -15.35
N GLN A 8 -4.52 -31.79 -14.16
CA GLN A 8 -4.39 -32.93 -13.24
C GLN A 8 -4.24 -32.43 -11.80
N VAL A 9 -4.95 -33.04 -10.85
CA VAL A 9 -4.70 -32.84 -9.42
C VAL A 9 -3.41 -33.55 -9.03
N VAL A 10 -2.45 -32.80 -8.49
CA VAL A 10 -1.11 -33.31 -8.12
C VAL A 10 -0.85 -33.34 -6.61
N LEU A 11 -1.70 -32.67 -5.84
CA LEU A 11 -1.61 -32.58 -4.38
C LEU A 11 -3.03 -32.44 -3.81
N SER A 12 -3.37 -33.34 -2.87
CA SER A 12 -4.66 -33.34 -2.16
C SER A 12 -4.39 -33.30 -0.65
N PRO A 13 -4.21 -32.10 -0.06
CA PRO A 13 -4.01 -32.00 1.39
C PRO A 13 -5.29 -32.40 2.14
N PRO A 14 -5.21 -32.69 3.45
CA PRO A 14 -6.40 -32.88 4.28
C PRO A 14 -7.36 -31.68 4.18
N SER A 15 -8.67 -31.92 4.28
CA SER A 15 -9.69 -30.85 4.18
C SER A 15 -9.55 -29.75 5.23
N THR A 16 -8.88 -30.05 6.35
CA THR A 16 -8.56 -29.09 7.41
C THR A 16 -7.37 -28.17 7.07
N LEU A 17 -6.63 -28.46 6.00
CA LEU A 17 -5.45 -27.72 5.57
C LEU A 17 -5.74 -26.98 4.27
N THR A 18 -6.13 -25.72 4.39
CA THR A 18 -6.21 -24.81 3.23
C THR A 18 -4.82 -24.36 2.83
N LEU A 19 -4.46 -24.57 1.55
CA LEU A 19 -3.19 -24.14 0.96
C LEU A 19 -3.46 -23.25 -0.26
N GLU A 20 -2.70 -22.16 -0.38
CA GLU A 20 -2.79 -21.25 -1.53
C GLU A 20 -1.43 -20.62 -1.85
N GLY A 21 -1.42 -19.60 -2.72
CA GLY A 21 -0.24 -18.78 -2.97
C GLY A 21 0.90 -19.52 -3.68
N SER A 22 0.56 -20.50 -4.52
CA SER A 22 1.50 -21.43 -5.14
C SER A 22 2.64 -20.74 -5.90
N ARG A 23 3.85 -21.29 -5.75
CA ARG A 23 5.02 -20.99 -6.59
C ARG A 23 5.70 -22.30 -6.99
N LEU A 24 5.92 -22.50 -8.28
CA LEU A 24 6.52 -23.72 -8.82
C LEU A 24 8.02 -23.51 -9.07
N TYR A 25 8.84 -24.47 -8.67
CA TYR A 25 10.29 -24.48 -8.89
C TYR A 25 10.74 -25.83 -9.46
N LYS A 26 11.86 -25.80 -10.17
CA LYS A 26 12.64 -26.99 -10.52
C LYS A 26 14.04 -26.84 -9.96
N LYS A 27 14.50 -27.82 -9.18
CA LYS A 27 15.86 -27.85 -8.60
C LYS A 27 16.34 -29.29 -8.52
N ASP A 28 17.56 -29.56 -8.97
CA ASP A 28 18.20 -30.89 -8.95
C ASP A 28 17.29 -32.02 -9.48
N ASN A 29 16.68 -31.78 -10.64
CA ASN A 29 15.69 -32.66 -11.30
C ASN A 29 14.38 -32.91 -10.54
N ASN A 30 14.19 -32.30 -9.37
CA ASN A 30 12.94 -32.34 -8.62
C ASN A 30 12.07 -31.11 -8.91
N TRP A 31 10.78 -31.27 -8.69
CA TRP A 31 9.76 -30.21 -8.80
C TRP A 31 9.26 -29.86 -7.42
N TYR A 32 9.04 -28.57 -7.17
CA TYR A 32 8.60 -28.06 -5.88
C TYR A 32 7.43 -27.11 -6.02
N ILE A 33 6.41 -27.27 -5.19
CA ILE A 33 5.30 -26.30 -5.08
C ILE A 33 5.35 -25.70 -3.68
N PHE A 34 5.63 -24.41 -3.60
CA PHE A 34 5.68 -23.64 -2.36
C PHE A 34 4.32 -23.02 -2.08
N LEU A 35 3.77 -23.26 -0.89
CA LEU A 35 2.34 -23.04 -0.57
C LEU A 35 2.17 -22.45 0.83
N THR A 36 1.38 -21.41 0.98
CA THR A 36 1.05 -20.86 2.29
C THR A 36 -0.17 -21.58 2.88
N ARG A 37 -0.18 -21.79 4.21
CA ARG A 37 -1.41 -21.99 4.99
C ARG A 37 -1.77 -20.62 5.58
N PRO A 38 -2.75 -19.90 4.99
CA PRO A 38 -3.05 -18.55 5.39
C PRO A 38 -3.41 -18.46 6.89
N ALA A 39 -2.87 -17.51 7.66
CA ALA A 39 -1.83 -16.53 7.32
C ALA A 39 -0.55 -16.76 8.15
N THR A 40 -0.25 -18.01 8.52
CA THR A 40 0.81 -18.32 9.51
C THR A 40 1.75 -19.46 9.16
N GLY A 41 1.36 -20.33 8.22
CA GLY A 41 2.15 -21.50 7.86
C GLY A 41 2.73 -21.39 6.46
N GLN A 42 3.92 -21.95 6.28
CA GLN A 42 4.53 -22.13 4.97
C GLN A 42 4.88 -23.60 4.78
N TYR A 43 4.48 -24.13 3.63
CA TYR A 43 4.66 -25.50 3.21
C TYR A 43 5.41 -25.55 1.88
N ILE A 44 6.01 -26.70 1.62
CA ILE A 44 6.59 -27.04 0.33
C ILE A 44 6.27 -28.49 0.00
N ALA A 45 5.80 -28.71 -1.22
CA ALA A 45 5.52 -30.02 -1.77
C ALA A 45 6.65 -30.37 -2.75
N LYS A 46 7.20 -31.59 -2.73
CA LYS A 46 8.28 -32.05 -3.61
C LYS A 46 7.83 -33.24 -4.46
N SER A 47 8.13 -33.23 -5.76
CA SER A 47 7.98 -34.39 -6.65
C SER A 47 9.28 -34.73 -7.36
N THR A 48 9.61 -36.02 -7.39
CA THR A 48 10.73 -36.58 -8.18
C THR A 48 10.28 -37.11 -9.55
N ASN A 49 8.96 -37.16 -9.80
CA ASN A 49 8.35 -37.80 -10.97
C ASN A 49 7.75 -36.79 -11.96
N GLY A 50 8.34 -35.59 -12.04
CA GLY A 50 7.89 -34.53 -12.94
C GLY A 50 6.89 -33.55 -12.33
N PRO A 51 6.47 -32.51 -13.09
CA PRO A 51 5.60 -31.46 -12.58
C PRO A 51 4.17 -31.95 -12.28
N PHE A 52 3.76 -33.06 -12.94
CA PHE A 52 2.47 -33.74 -12.74
C PHE A 52 2.60 -35.05 -11.93
N GLY A 53 3.73 -35.27 -11.27
CA GLY A 53 3.92 -36.43 -10.39
C GLY A 53 3.16 -36.28 -9.08
N THR A 54 3.29 -37.28 -8.22
CA THR A 54 2.85 -37.18 -6.81
C THR A 54 3.80 -36.27 -6.04
N TYR A 55 3.27 -35.53 -5.08
CA TYR A 55 4.06 -34.60 -4.26
C TYR A 55 4.02 -34.98 -2.77
N ASP A 56 5.20 -35.02 -2.15
CA ASP A 56 5.37 -35.14 -0.70
C ASP A 56 5.36 -33.76 -0.05
N LEU A 57 4.46 -33.54 0.90
CA LEU A 57 4.25 -32.23 1.55
C LEU A 57 5.01 -32.13 2.88
N LYS A 58 5.74 -31.03 3.08
CA LYS A 58 6.45 -30.73 4.34
C LYS A 58 6.18 -29.29 4.77
N ILE A 59 6.10 -29.07 6.07
CA ILE A 59 6.04 -27.73 6.68
C ILE A 59 7.46 -27.18 6.85
N ILE A 60 7.65 -25.89 6.56
CA ILE A 60 8.98 -25.24 6.64
C ILE A 60 9.00 -24.06 7.61
N ALA A 61 7.83 -23.47 7.89
CA ALA A 61 7.63 -22.44 8.88
C ALA A 61 6.20 -22.53 9.40
N ASP A 62 6.02 -22.43 10.71
CA ASP A 62 4.69 -22.35 11.32
C ASP A 62 4.70 -21.33 12.46
N ASN A 63 3.84 -20.33 12.35
CA ASN A 63 3.62 -19.31 13.38
C ASN A 63 4.92 -18.66 13.88
N LEU A 64 5.88 -18.47 12.96
CA LEU A 64 7.16 -17.83 13.28
C LEU A 64 6.93 -16.36 13.60
N LYS A 65 7.65 -15.86 14.61
CA LYS A 65 7.67 -14.44 14.94
C LYS A 65 8.78 -13.74 14.19
N LEU A 66 8.50 -12.53 13.70
CA LEU A 66 9.53 -11.60 13.22
C LEU A 66 10.11 -10.83 14.41
N ALA A 67 11.40 -11.03 14.69
CA ALA A 67 12.06 -10.46 15.86
C ALA A 67 11.99 -8.92 15.90
N THR A 68 12.11 -8.27 14.74
CA THR A 68 12.11 -6.80 14.61
C THR A 68 10.71 -6.17 14.68
N ALA A 69 9.65 -6.97 14.54
CA ALA A 69 8.27 -6.51 14.61
C ALA A 69 7.37 -7.55 15.30
N PRO A 70 7.54 -7.79 16.61
CA PRO A 70 6.92 -8.92 17.32
C PRO A 70 5.39 -8.81 17.44
N ARG A 71 4.82 -7.65 17.12
CA ARG A 71 3.36 -7.41 17.10
C ARG A 71 2.76 -7.52 15.69
N ALA A 72 3.57 -7.76 14.67
CA ALA A 72 3.10 -8.06 13.32
C ALA A 72 2.62 -9.53 13.23
N GLY A 73 2.03 -9.89 12.09
CA GLY A 73 1.71 -11.28 11.78
C GLY A 73 2.96 -12.16 11.61
N ALA A 74 2.75 -13.42 11.26
CA ALA A 74 3.84 -14.35 10.95
C ALA A 74 4.33 -14.13 9.50
N PRO A 75 5.65 -14.26 9.23
CA PRO A 75 6.15 -14.35 7.86
C PRO A 75 5.57 -15.59 7.15
N HIS A 76 4.81 -15.36 6.08
CA HIS A 76 4.23 -16.41 5.23
C HIS A 76 4.15 -15.98 3.75
N GLN A 77 3.85 -16.94 2.87
CA GLN A 77 3.71 -16.76 1.42
C GLN A 77 4.98 -16.15 0.78
N GLY A 78 4.93 -15.66 -0.45
CA GLY A 78 6.12 -15.18 -1.17
C GLY A 78 6.81 -16.30 -1.93
N GLY A 79 8.14 -16.41 -1.88
CA GLY A 79 8.86 -17.40 -2.68
C GLY A 79 10.33 -17.60 -2.32
N LEU A 80 10.92 -18.62 -2.92
CA LEU A 80 12.33 -18.98 -2.80
C LEU A 80 13.14 -18.31 -3.91
N ILE A 81 14.34 -17.85 -3.59
CA ILE A 81 15.27 -17.25 -4.54
C ILE A 81 16.70 -17.64 -4.19
N ASP A 82 17.51 -17.90 -5.20
CA ASP A 82 18.94 -18.14 -5.06
C ASP A 82 19.78 -16.94 -5.51
N THR A 83 20.96 -16.83 -4.93
CA THR A 83 22.01 -15.90 -5.36
C THR A 83 22.90 -16.56 -6.42
N PRO A 84 23.68 -15.78 -7.20
CA PRO A 84 24.59 -16.34 -8.20
C PRO A 84 25.63 -17.34 -7.67
N ASN A 85 25.91 -17.36 -6.36
CA ASN A 85 26.79 -18.33 -5.71
C ASN A 85 26.06 -19.53 -5.10
N GLY A 86 24.77 -19.72 -5.42
CA GLY A 86 23.98 -20.89 -5.02
C GLY A 86 23.44 -20.86 -3.59
N LYS A 87 23.52 -19.74 -2.87
CA LYS A 87 22.86 -19.59 -1.55
C LYS A 87 21.37 -19.31 -1.76
N TRP A 88 20.52 -19.95 -0.96
CA TRP A 88 19.07 -19.82 -1.07
C TRP A 88 18.48 -18.96 0.03
N TYR A 89 17.40 -18.27 -0.30
CA TYR A 89 16.66 -17.39 0.59
C TYR A 89 15.16 -17.55 0.40
N TYR A 90 14.42 -17.29 1.47
CA TYR A 90 12.97 -17.21 1.48
C TYR A 90 12.56 -15.74 1.59
N MET A 91 12.04 -15.20 0.48
CA MET A 91 11.43 -13.87 0.40
C MET A 91 9.94 -13.98 0.70
N SER A 92 9.59 -13.80 1.96
CA SER A 92 8.22 -13.80 2.50
C SER A 92 7.61 -12.40 2.46
N PHE A 93 6.35 -12.27 2.87
CA PHE A 93 5.86 -11.02 3.47
C PHE A 93 5.29 -11.25 4.87
N VAL A 94 5.04 -10.15 5.58
CA VAL A 94 4.48 -10.12 6.94
C VAL A 94 3.29 -9.17 6.96
N ASP A 95 2.20 -9.58 7.63
CA ASP A 95 1.05 -8.72 7.87
C ASP A 95 1.39 -7.64 8.91
N MET A 96 1.58 -6.42 8.41
CA MET A 96 2.06 -5.23 9.13
C MET A 96 0.96 -4.16 9.24
N TYR A 97 -0.31 -4.57 9.37
CA TYR A 97 -1.44 -3.65 9.45
C TYR A 97 -1.31 -2.72 10.67
N PRO A 98 -1.62 -1.42 10.51
CA PRO A 98 -2.39 -0.80 9.42
C PRO A 98 -1.54 -0.37 8.20
N GLY A 99 -0.23 -0.61 8.21
CA GLY A 99 0.71 -0.28 7.12
C GLY A 99 0.59 -1.19 5.89
N GLY A 100 -0.08 -2.33 6.01
CA GLY A 100 -0.29 -3.30 4.93
C GLY A 100 0.61 -4.51 5.11
N ARG A 101 1.23 -5.00 4.02
CA ARG A 101 2.10 -6.18 4.03
C ARG A 101 3.49 -5.82 3.55
N ALA A 102 4.52 -6.19 4.30
CA ALA A 102 5.91 -5.83 4.00
C ALA A 102 6.78 -7.09 3.80
N PRO A 103 7.75 -7.07 2.87
CA PRO A 103 8.61 -8.22 2.62
C PRO A 103 9.54 -8.50 3.81
N ALA A 104 9.85 -9.77 4.04
CA ALA A 104 10.88 -10.23 4.97
C ALA A 104 11.74 -11.30 4.29
N LEU A 105 13.05 -11.29 4.55
CA LEU A 105 14.01 -12.20 3.92
C LEU A 105 14.73 -13.03 5.00
N ALA A 106 14.82 -14.34 4.80
CA ALA A 106 15.61 -15.25 5.64
C ALA A 106 16.42 -16.23 4.78
N PRO A 107 17.62 -16.64 5.20
CA PRO A 107 18.38 -17.70 4.54
C PRO A 107 17.67 -19.06 4.62
N ILE A 108 17.90 -19.89 3.61
CA ILE A 108 17.44 -21.28 3.51
C ILE A 108 18.63 -22.21 3.45
N THR A 109 18.54 -23.34 4.15
CA THR A 109 19.41 -24.51 3.97
C THR A 109 18.62 -25.66 3.36
N TRP A 110 19.29 -26.52 2.58
CA TRP A 110 18.69 -27.70 1.98
C TRP A 110 19.17 -28.95 2.70
N GLY A 111 18.25 -29.76 3.20
CA GLY A 111 18.55 -31.06 3.80
C GLY A 111 18.94 -32.11 2.74
N SER A 112 19.53 -33.21 3.19
CA SER A 112 19.83 -34.38 2.33
C SER A 112 18.57 -35.05 1.78
N ASP A 113 17.41 -34.86 2.43
CA ASP A 113 16.08 -35.23 1.95
C ASP A 113 15.61 -34.35 0.76
N GLY A 114 16.37 -33.31 0.41
CA GLY A 114 16.07 -32.37 -0.65
C GLY A 114 14.94 -31.41 -0.32
N PHE A 115 14.64 -31.18 0.97
CA PHE A 115 13.70 -30.16 1.44
C PHE A 115 14.44 -28.96 2.04
N PRO A 116 13.91 -27.73 1.88
CA PRO A 116 14.46 -26.53 2.49
C PRO A 116 14.01 -26.37 3.94
N SER A 117 14.84 -25.71 4.74
CA SER A 117 14.55 -25.26 6.11
C SER A 117 14.93 -23.79 6.26
N VAL A 118 14.09 -23.02 6.94
CA VAL A 118 14.39 -21.61 7.25
C VAL A 118 15.44 -21.55 8.36
N THR A 119 16.50 -20.76 8.15
CA THR A 119 17.49 -20.48 9.19
C THR A 119 16.91 -19.51 10.21
N LEU A 120 16.82 -19.90 11.47
CA LEU A 120 16.27 -19.08 12.56
C LEU A 120 17.37 -18.54 13.48
N VAL A 121 17.11 -17.40 14.09
CA VAL A 121 17.94 -16.84 15.17
C VAL A 121 17.11 -16.88 16.44
N ASN A 122 17.57 -17.59 17.47
CA ASN A 122 16.84 -17.79 18.73
C ASN A 122 15.39 -18.27 18.54
N GLY A 123 15.17 -19.15 17.56
CA GLY A 123 13.85 -19.69 17.22
C GLY A 123 12.90 -18.71 16.51
N GLN A 124 13.40 -17.57 16.02
CA GLN A 124 12.61 -16.53 15.35
C GLN A 124 13.17 -16.20 13.96
N TRP A 125 12.34 -15.54 13.15
CA TRP A 125 12.81 -14.86 11.96
C TRP A 125 13.62 -13.65 12.40
N GLY A 126 14.94 -13.75 12.27
CA GLY A 126 15.90 -12.85 12.88
C GLY A 126 16.44 -11.78 11.95
N ASP A 127 17.57 -11.20 12.38
CA ASP A 127 18.42 -10.36 11.56
C ASP A 127 19.54 -11.19 10.94
N TYR A 128 19.80 -10.96 9.65
CA TYR A 128 20.77 -11.70 8.87
C TYR A 128 21.65 -10.75 8.06
N ASP A 129 22.83 -11.23 7.69
CA ASP A 129 23.68 -10.52 6.74
C ASP A 129 23.01 -10.38 5.37
N TYR A 130 23.33 -9.29 4.67
CA TYR A 130 22.86 -9.07 3.32
C TYR A 130 23.32 -10.21 2.39
N PRO A 131 22.44 -10.75 1.53
CA PRO A 131 22.79 -11.86 0.64
C PRO A 131 23.80 -11.48 -0.44
N LEU A 132 23.87 -10.18 -0.77
CA LEU A 132 24.68 -9.59 -1.83
C LEU A 132 25.21 -8.22 -1.37
N PRO A 133 26.26 -7.69 -2.01
CA PRO A 133 26.72 -6.33 -1.77
C PRO A 133 25.59 -5.30 -1.96
N LYS A 134 25.52 -4.32 -1.06
CA LYS A 134 24.51 -3.27 -1.11
C LYS A 134 24.68 -2.42 -2.37
N ARG A 135 23.57 -2.07 -3.01
CA ARG A 135 23.52 -1.13 -4.13
C ARG A 135 22.63 0.04 -3.77
N THR A 136 23.05 1.26 -4.12
CA THR A 136 22.21 2.44 -3.97
C THR A 136 21.10 2.42 -5.02
N VAL A 137 19.86 2.52 -4.57
CA VAL A 137 18.67 2.63 -5.43
C VAL A 137 17.97 3.96 -5.13
N PRO A 138 17.17 4.51 -6.07
CA PRO A 138 16.37 5.70 -5.80
C PRO A 138 15.53 5.52 -4.54
N SER A 139 15.56 6.54 -3.66
CA SER A 139 14.79 6.50 -2.42
C SER A 139 13.30 6.70 -2.71
N PRO A 140 12.40 5.89 -2.11
CA PRO A 140 10.97 6.17 -2.10
C PRO A 140 10.60 7.27 -1.09
N ILE A 141 11.59 7.82 -0.37
CA ILE A 141 11.46 8.94 0.56
C ILE A 141 12.21 10.13 -0.05
N GLY A 142 11.65 11.32 0.09
CA GLY A 142 12.20 12.55 -0.46
C GLY A 142 11.12 13.39 -1.14
N THR A 143 11.56 14.30 -1.98
CA THR A 143 10.69 15.21 -2.72
C THR A 143 10.46 14.71 -4.13
N ASP A 144 9.21 14.71 -4.56
CA ASP A 144 8.83 14.62 -5.97
C ASP A 144 8.21 15.93 -6.43
N THR A 145 8.81 16.56 -7.44
CA THR A 145 8.29 17.75 -8.12
C THR A 145 7.61 17.39 -9.44
N PHE A 146 7.34 16.10 -9.67
CA PHE A 146 6.67 15.58 -10.86
C PHE A 146 7.40 15.96 -12.14
N THR A 147 8.71 15.74 -12.15
CA THR A 147 9.60 16.14 -13.26
C THR A 147 9.33 15.28 -14.50
N GLY A 148 9.20 15.93 -15.67
CA GLY A 148 8.96 15.26 -16.94
C GLY A 148 7.50 14.80 -17.14
N PRO A 149 7.22 14.08 -18.24
CA PRO A 149 5.86 13.78 -18.68
C PRO A 149 5.18 12.59 -17.97
N ASN A 150 5.92 11.86 -17.13
CA ASN A 150 5.47 10.60 -16.55
C ASN A 150 5.60 10.62 -15.03
N LEU A 151 4.67 9.96 -14.35
CA LEU A 151 4.79 9.66 -12.92
C LEU A 151 5.90 8.62 -12.70
N ARG A 152 6.61 8.72 -11.57
CA ARG A 152 7.46 7.65 -11.06
C ARG A 152 6.63 6.40 -10.76
N ALA A 153 7.27 5.23 -10.81
CA ALA A 153 6.65 3.93 -10.53
C ALA A 153 6.09 3.78 -9.09
N ASP A 154 6.46 4.69 -8.19
CA ASP A 154 5.97 4.71 -6.81
C ASP A 154 4.49 5.16 -6.71
N TRP A 155 4.00 5.86 -7.74
CA TRP A 155 2.65 6.39 -7.81
C TRP A 155 1.68 5.42 -8.49
N GLU A 156 0.49 5.28 -7.89
CA GLU A 156 -0.57 4.44 -8.43
C GLU A 156 -1.92 5.15 -8.26
N TRP A 157 -2.77 5.09 -9.28
CA TRP A 157 -4.13 5.62 -9.20
C TRP A 157 -5.05 4.68 -8.42
N ASN A 158 -6.00 5.24 -7.66
CA ASN A 158 -7.16 4.47 -7.23
C ASN A 158 -8.05 4.20 -8.45
N HIS A 159 -8.14 2.93 -8.87
CA HIS A 159 -8.70 2.50 -10.16
C HIS A 159 -7.96 3.10 -11.37
N ASN A 160 -8.42 2.77 -12.58
CA ASN A 160 -7.87 3.37 -13.81
C ASN A 160 -8.23 4.87 -13.88
N PRO A 161 -7.25 5.75 -14.18
CA PRO A 161 -7.51 7.19 -14.30
C PRO A 161 -8.26 7.52 -15.61
N ASP A 162 -8.93 8.67 -15.61
CA ASP A 162 -9.24 9.40 -16.84
C ASP A 162 -8.00 10.18 -17.28
N THR A 163 -7.37 9.69 -18.34
CA THR A 163 -6.10 10.21 -18.89
C THR A 163 -6.23 11.59 -19.53
N LYS A 164 -7.44 12.09 -19.78
CA LYS A 164 -7.67 13.47 -20.27
C LYS A 164 -7.75 14.50 -19.13
N SER A 165 -7.87 14.01 -17.90
CA SER A 165 -8.13 14.81 -16.70
C SER A 165 -6.92 14.93 -15.76
N PHE A 166 -5.72 14.59 -16.25
CA PHE A 166 -4.46 14.93 -15.59
C PHE A 166 -3.34 15.19 -16.59
N SER A 167 -2.29 15.89 -16.15
CA SER A 167 -1.02 15.99 -16.88
C SER A 167 0.15 16.15 -15.91
N VAL A 168 1.30 15.61 -16.27
CA VAL A 168 2.54 15.67 -15.47
C VAL A 168 3.58 16.40 -16.28
N ASN A 169 4.12 17.49 -15.76
CA ASN A 169 5.28 18.20 -16.33
C ASN A 169 5.79 19.26 -15.35
N ASN A 170 6.77 18.91 -14.52
CA ASN A 170 7.28 19.76 -13.43
C ASN A 170 6.16 20.22 -12.49
N GLY A 171 5.24 19.30 -12.22
CA GLY A 171 4.01 19.49 -11.48
C GLY A 171 2.93 18.54 -11.99
N LEU A 172 1.99 18.18 -11.12
CA LEU A 172 0.83 17.37 -11.46
C LEU A 172 -0.40 18.26 -11.53
N THR A 173 -0.94 18.48 -12.73
CA THR A 173 -2.24 19.14 -12.88
C THR A 173 -3.34 18.09 -12.80
N LEU A 174 -4.31 18.29 -11.91
CA LEU A 174 -5.51 17.46 -11.80
C LEU A 174 -6.73 18.30 -12.17
N LYS A 175 -7.46 17.88 -13.21
CA LYS A 175 -8.80 18.42 -13.52
C LYS A 175 -9.84 17.57 -12.79
N THR A 176 -10.99 18.15 -12.44
CA THR A 176 -12.08 17.35 -11.91
C THR A 176 -12.54 16.34 -12.96
N ALA A 177 -12.51 15.05 -12.60
CA ALA A 177 -12.83 13.93 -13.49
C ALA A 177 -14.17 13.26 -13.14
N THR A 178 -14.81 13.66 -12.05
CA THR A 178 -16.06 13.07 -11.56
C THR A 178 -16.86 14.12 -10.81
N VAL A 179 -18.18 14.15 -11.06
CA VAL A 179 -19.14 14.90 -10.24
C VAL A 179 -19.71 13.94 -9.18
N THR A 180 -19.30 14.10 -7.93
CA THR A 180 -19.67 13.24 -6.80
C THR A 180 -19.50 13.98 -5.46
N LYS A 181 -20.19 13.51 -4.42
CA LYS A 181 -19.91 13.90 -3.02
C LYS A 181 -19.10 12.85 -2.26
N ASP A 182 -18.80 11.74 -2.93
CA ASP A 182 -18.17 10.55 -2.39
C ASP A 182 -16.75 10.40 -2.95
N LEU A 183 -15.75 10.50 -2.07
CA LEU A 183 -14.33 10.32 -2.43
C LEU A 183 -14.06 8.95 -3.05
N TYR A 184 -14.78 7.90 -2.63
CA TYR A 184 -14.54 6.54 -3.14
C TYR A 184 -14.96 6.38 -4.59
N GLN A 185 -15.83 7.26 -5.10
CA GLN A 185 -16.25 7.31 -6.50
C GLN A 185 -15.41 8.28 -7.33
N ALA A 186 -14.58 9.11 -6.70
CA ALA A 186 -13.79 10.13 -7.39
C ALA A 186 -12.62 9.51 -8.17
N ARG A 187 -12.71 9.53 -9.50
CA ARG A 187 -11.59 9.18 -10.38
C ARG A 187 -10.41 10.12 -10.16
N ASN A 188 -9.24 9.68 -10.58
CA ASN A 188 -7.99 10.45 -10.53
C ASN A 188 -7.57 10.82 -9.09
N THR A 189 -7.89 9.97 -8.11
CA THR A 189 -7.21 10.02 -6.81
C THR A 189 -5.85 9.33 -6.95
N LEU A 190 -4.76 10.10 -6.89
CA LEU A 190 -3.40 9.59 -7.02
C LEU A 190 -2.86 9.15 -5.66
N THR A 191 -2.32 7.94 -5.56
CA THR A 191 -1.92 7.36 -4.27
C THR A 191 -0.43 7.07 -4.16
N TYR A 192 0.07 7.15 -2.93
CA TYR A 192 1.44 6.81 -2.56
C TYR A 192 1.45 5.97 -1.28
N ARG A 193 2.31 4.95 -1.21
CA ARG A 193 2.43 4.07 -0.03
C ARG A 193 3.04 4.83 1.15
N ILE A 194 2.43 4.74 2.33
CA ILE A 194 3.01 5.29 3.57
C ILE A 194 4.24 4.44 3.94
N ARG A 195 5.36 5.09 4.28
CA ARG A 195 6.57 4.40 4.75
C ARG A 195 6.53 4.32 6.28
N GLY A 196 6.66 3.11 6.82
CA GLY A 196 6.53 2.84 8.25
C GLY A 196 7.87 2.93 9.00
N PRO A 197 7.83 2.90 10.35
CA PRO A 197 6.63 2.73 11.19
C PRO A 197 5.79 4.00 11.32
N GLN A 198 6.38 5.17 11.05
CA GLN A 198 5.71 6.45 10.96
C GLN A 198 6.17 7.14 9.68
N GLY A 199 5.23 7.72 8.94
CA GLY A 199 5.53 8.47 7.73
C GLY A 199 4.84 9.83 7.72
N THR A 200 5.44 10.79 7.03
CA THR A 200 4.85 12.11 6.79
C THR A 200 4.78 12.42 5.29
N GLY A 201 3.55 12.56 4.77
CA GLY A 201 3.27 13.00 3.41
C GLY A 201 2.84 14.46 3.40
N THR A 202 3.45 15.30 2.58
CA THR A 202 3.06 16.72 2.41
C THR A 202 2.90 17.04 0.93
N VAL A 203 1.75 17.60 0.53
CA VAL A 203 1.55 18.13 -0.82
C VAL A 203 1.52 19.65 -0.79
N LEU A 204 1.98 20.27 -1.86
CA LEU A 204 1.80 21.69 -2.12
C LEU A 204 0.81 21.87 -3.26
N ILE A 205 -0.36 22.42 -2.95
CA ILE A 205 -1.46 22.59 -3.91
C ILE A 205 -1.66 24.07 -4.22
N ASP A 206 -1.58 24.41 -5.51
CA ASP A 206 -2.06 25.65 -6.09
C ASP A 206 -3.50 25.44 -6.59
N PHE A 207 -4.44 26.25 -6.09
CA PHE A 207 -5.86 26.07 -6.35
C PHE A 207 -6.63 27.30 -6.87
N PRO A 208 -6.02 28.28 -7.59
CA PRO A 208 -6.77 29.43 -8.11
C PRO A 208 -7.79 29.06 -9.21
N LYS A 209 -7.66 27.87 -9.81
CA LYS A 209 -8.49 27.38 -10.93
C LYS A 209 -9.59 26.41 -10.51
N MET A 210 -9.87 26.26 -9.21
CA MET A 210 -11.03 25.48 -8.78
C MET A 210 -12.33 26.16 -9.24
N ALA A 211 -13.29 25.36 -9.68
CA ALA A 211 -14.65 25.77 -9.99
C ALA A 211 -15.56 25.64 -8.75
N ASP A 212 -16.74 26.25 -8.79
CA ASP A 212 -17.71 26.14 -7.70
C ASP A 212 -18.15 24.67 -7.53
N GLY A 213 -18.06 24.17 -6.30
CA GLY A 213 -18.33 22.78 -5.94
C GLY A 213 -17.10 21.87 -5.96
N ASP A 214 -15.92 22.34 -6.37
CA ASP A 214 -14.70 21.53 -6.36
C ASP A 214 -14.20 21.25 -4.93
N ARG A 215 -13.61 20.06 -4.77
CA ARG A 215 -12.94 19.59 -3.56
C ARG A 215 -11.58 19.00 -3.93
N SER A 216 -10.50 19.52 -3.34
CA SER A 216 -9.15 19.01 -3.56
C SER A 216 -8.37 18.93 -2.25
N GLY A 217 -7.51 17.93 -2.11
CA GLY A 217 -6.77 17.77 -0.86
C GLY A 217 -5.85 16.56 -0.78
N LEU A 218 -5.45 16.24 0.45
CA LEU A 218 -4.64 15.09 0.82
C LEU A 218 -5.40 14.22 1.81
N ALA A 219 -5.62 12.96 1.41
CA ALA A 219 -6.27 11.93 2.19
C ALA A 219 -5.26 10.99 2.84
N VAL A 220 -5.68 10.38 3.94
CA VAL A 220 -5.30 9.00 4.23
C VAL A 220 -6.41 8.12 3.67
N LEU A 221 -6.09 7.40 2.59
CA LEU A 221 -7.04 6.63 1.80
C LEU A 221 -6.98 5.14 2.17
N ARG A 222 -8.14 4.60 2.55
CA ARG A 222 -8.47 3.18 2.72
C ARG A 222 -9.99 2.99 2.84
N ASP A 223 -10.46 1.78 3.15
CA ASP A 223 -11.86 1.46 3.45
C ASP A 223 -12.46 2.29 4.61
N SER A 224 -11.62 2.85 5.48
CA SER A 224 -11.93 3.99 6.35
C SER A 224 -10.96 5.13 6.02
N SER A 225 -11.47 6.33 5.76
CA SER A 225 -10.69 7.45 5.23
C SER A 225 -10.99 8.77 5.92
N ALA A 226 -10.02 9.67 5.83
CA ALA A 226 -10.16 11.08 6.17
C ALA A 226 -9.24 11.92 5.27
N TRP A 227 -9.59 13.19 5.07
CA TRP A 227 -8.79 14.09 4.25
C TRP A 227 -8.86 15.54 4.75
N ILE A 228 -7.77 16.26 4.51
CA ILE A 228 -7.68 17.72 4.65
C ILE A 228 -7.58 18.34 3.26
N GLY A 229 -8.22 19.47 3.02
CA GLY A 229 -8.24 20.05 1.69
C GLY A 229 -8.96 21.39 1.58
N ILE A 230 -9.09 21.86 0.35
CA ILE A 230 -9.84 23.05 -0.01
C ILE A 230 -11.16 22.63 -0.66
N GLU A 231 -12.25 23.24 -0.23
CA GLU A 231 -13.54 23.24 -0.93
C GLU A 231 -13.81 24.63 -1.50
N ARG A 232 -14.33 24.70 -2.72
CA ARG A 232 -14.83 25.95 -3.29
C ARG A 232 -16.35 25.98 -3.28
N GLU A 233 -16.92 26.96 -2.57
CA GLU A 233 -18.36 27.18 -2.46
C GLU A 233 -18.69 28.59 -2.96
N GLY A 234 -19.33 28.70 -4.12
CA GLY A 234 -19.50 29.96 -4.83
C GLY A 234 -18.13 30.57 -5.17
N SER A 235 -17.86 31.75 -4.64
CA SER A 235 -16.56 32.44 -4.76
C SER A 235 -15.60 32.14 -3.60
N ASN A 236 -16.07 31.50 -2.54
CA ASN A 236 -15.30 31.29 -1.32
C ASN A 236 -14.49 30.01 -1.41
N PHE A 237 -13.24 30.10 -0.96
CA PHE A 237 -12.36 28.96 -0.77
C PHE A 237 -12.30 28.66 0.73
N ASN A 238 -12.55 27.41 1.12
CA ASN A 238 -12.61 27.02 2.52
C ASN A 238 -11.61 25.89 2.76
N LEU A 239 -10.77 26.02 3.79
CA LEU A 239 -9.97 24.89 4.26
C LEU A 239 -10.87 24.00 5.12
N VAL A 240 -10.91 22.71 4.82
CA VAL A 240 -11.75 21.74 5.50
C VAL A 240 -10.99 20.48 5.88
N PHE A 241 -11.48 19.83 6.93
CA PHE A 241 -11.09 18.50 7.34
C PHE A 241 -12.35 17.64 7.37
N ASN A 242 -12.39 16.62 6.52
CA ASN A 242 -13.50 15.68 6.40
C ASN A 242 -13.06 14.30 6.91
N THR A 243 -13.85 13.71 7.80
CA THR A 243 -13.54 12.42 8.45
C THR A 243 -14.79 11.55 8.53
N GLY A 244 -14.61 10.28 8.91
CA GLY A 244 -15.70 9.31 8.99
C GLY A 244 -16.17 8.78 7.63
N LEU A 245 -15.33 8.90 6.59
CA LEU A 245 -15.57 8.20 5.33
C LEU A 245 -15.36 6.70 5.58
N SER A 246 -16.29 5.86 5.13
CA SER A 246 -16.17 4.41 5.31
C SER A 246 -16.90 3.61 4.23
N MET A 247 -16.47 2.35 4.07
CA MET A 247 -17.12 1.35 3.24
C MET A 247 -17.83 0.27 4.09
N ASN A 248 -18.79 -0.41 3.48
CA ASN A 248 -19.39 -1.64 3.99
C ASN A 248 -18.49 -2.85 3.67
N THR A 249 -18.85 -4.02 4.19
CA THR A 249 -18.12 -5.28 3.94
C THR A 249 -18.21 -5.78 2.50
N ASP A 250 -19.18 -5.28 1.73
CA ASP A 250 -19.30 -5.50 0.29
C ASP A 250 -18.57 -4.43 -0.56
N TRP A 251 -17.80 -3.56 0.10
CA TRP A 251 -17.02 -2.46 -0.49
C TRP A 251 -17.86 -1.34 -1.13
N THR A 252 -19.16 -1.30 -0.87
CA THR A 252 -19.99 -0.13 -1.18
C THR A 252 -19.76 0.98 -0.16
N THR A 253 -19.99 2.24 -0.55
CA THR A 253 -19.83 3.38 0.37
C THR A 253 -20.88 3.30 1.49
N LYS A 254 -20.41 3.28 2.73
CA LYS A 254 -21.24 3.38 3.93
C LYS A 254 -21.46 4.84 4.35
N SER A 255 -20.42 5.66 4.24
CA SER A 255 -20.45 7.07 4.63
C SER A 255 -19.51 7.89 3.75
N THR A 256 -19.98 9.06 3.29
CA THR A 256 -19.17 10.06 2.59
C THR A 256 -18.43 11.01 3.54
N GLY A 257 -18.49 10.74 4.85
CA GLY A 257 -17.90 11.55 5.90
C GLY A 257 -18.65 12.85 6.19
N SER A 258 -18.15 13.59 7.18
CA SER A 258 -18.60 14.93 7.54
C SER A 258 -17.42 15.88 7.81
N VAL A 259 -17.61 17.15 7.44
CA VAL A 259 -16.65 18.22 7.73
C VAL A 259 -16.62 18.44 9.25
N SER A 260 -15.51 18.06 9.88
CA SER A 260 -15.31 18.15 11.33
C SER A 260 -14.48 19.36 11.77
N ALA A 261 -13.78 20.02 10.84
CA ALA A 261 -13.18 21.34 11.04
C ALA A 261 -13.20 22.14 9.74
N ARG A 262 -13.34 23.46 9.86
CA ARG A 262 -13.48 24.37 8.71
C ARG A 262 -12.92 25.76 9.03
N GLN A 263 -12.18 26.33 8.09
CA GLN A 263 -11.84 27.74 8.04
C GLN A 263 -12.46 28.34 6.77
N ASN A 264 -13.37 29.30 6.95
CA ASN A 264 -14.11 29.90 5.85
C ASN A 264 -13.29 30.99 5.14
N SER A 265 -13.48 31.12 3.82
CA SER A 265 -13.02 32.24 3.01
C SER A 265 -11.53 32.56 3.15
N VAL A 266 -10.68 31.54 3.00
CA VAL A 266 -9.23 31.69 3.06
C VAL A 266 -8.71 32.60 1.93
N SER A 267 -7.76 33.48 2.26
CA SER A 267 -7.20 34.46 1.32
C SER A 267 -6.10 33.90 0.43
N TYR A 268 -5.37 32.88 0.89
CA TYR A 268 -4.31 32.24 0.12
C TYR A 268 -4.87 31.39 -1.05
N ARG A 269 -4.04 31.15 -2.07
CA ARG A 269 -4.35 30.30 -3.24
C ARG A 269 -3.37 29.16 -3.45
N LYS A 270 -2.47 29.00 -2.49
CA LYS A 270 -1.48 27.95 -2.39
C LYS A 270 -1.40 27.50 -0.94
N VAL A 271 -1.34 26.19 -0.70
CA VAL A 271 -1.30 25.64 0.65
C VAL A 271 -0.51 24.33 0.68
N TYR A 272 0.27 24.14 1.73
CA TYR A 272 0.83 22.85 2.09
C TYR A 272 -0.19 22.08 2.92
N LEU A 273 -0.50 20.85 2.51
CA LEU A 273 -1.34 19.94 3.28
C LEU A 273 -0.49 18.75 3.69
N ARG A 274 -0.51 18.41 4.97
CA ARG A 274 0.34 17.37 5.55
C ARG A 274 -0.48 16.36 6.33
N VAL A 275 -0.09 15.10 6.17
CA VAL A 275 -0.52 13.98 6.99
C VAL A 275 0.71 13.32 7.61
N THR A 276 0.73 13.22 8.93
CA THR A 276 1.66 12.36 9.66
C THR A 276 0.90 11.13 10.16
N ALA A 277 1.31 9.94 9.71
CA ALA A 277 0.63 8.68 10.00
C ALA A 277 1.55 7.72 10.76
N ASN A 278 1.10 7.22 11.91
CA ASN A 278 1.70 6.08 12.60
C ASN A 278 1.01 4.81 12.11
N ILE A 279 1.78 3.95 11.45
CA ILE A 279 1.35 2.66 10.90
C ILE A 279 2.12 1.49 11.53
N SER A 280 2.58 1.65 12.76
CA SER A 280 3.23 0.58 13.53
C SER A 280 2.30 -0.64 13.65
N PRO A 281 2.81 -1.86 13.47
CA PRO A 281 1.96 -3.04 13.43
C PRO A 281 1.43 -3.46 14.81
N GLY A 282 0.29 -4.15 14.80
CA GLY A 282 -0.28 -4.87 15.94
C GLY A 282 -1.37 -4.14 16.71
N ALA A 283 -1.69 -2.91 16.33
CA ALA A 283 -2.83 -2.16 16.84
C ALA A 283 -3.32 -1.18 15.78
N ALA A 284 -4.47 -0.55 16.01
CA ALA A 284 -4.89 0.59 15.21
C ALA A 284 -3.82 1.70 15.26
N GLY A 285 -3.53 2.27 14.10
CA GLY A 285 -2.61 3.39 13.95
C GLY A 285 -3.30 4.73 14.15
N SER A 286 -2.61 5.81 13.82
CA SER A 286 -3.17 7.16 13.89
C SER A 286 -2.69 8.06 12.76
N ALA A 287 -3.51 9.04 12.38
CA ALA A 287 -3.14 10.08 11.44
C ALA A 287 -3.49 11.46 11.99
N VAL A 288 -2.53 12.38 11.91
CA VAL A 288 -2.68 13.80 12.25
C VAL A 288 -2.58 14.63 10.98
N PHE A 289 -3.55 15.51 10.80
CA PHE A 289 -3.67 16.39 9.63
C PHE A 289 -3.24 17.80 10.03
N SER A 290 -2.46 18.45 9.16
CA SER A 290 -2.00 19.81 9.37
C SER A 290 -1.86 20.56 8.04
N TYR A 291 -1.83 21.88 8.09
CA TYR A 291 -1.62 22.73 6.93
C TYR A 291 -0.59 23.82 7.21
N SER A 292 -0.06 24.42 6.15
CA SER A 292 0.86 25.54 6.22
C SER A 292 0.75 26.44 4.98
N THR A 293 0.95 27.74 5.13
CA THR A 293 1.02 28.70 4.02
C THR A 293 2.45 29.13 3.70
N ASP A 294 3.43 28.82 4.55
CA ASP A 294 4.85 29.16 4.39
C ASP A 294 5.74 27.93 4.08
N GLY A 295 5.22 26.71 4.31
CA GLY A 295 5.94 25.45 4.15
C GLY A 295 6.88 25.09 5.30
N ASN A 296 6.97 25.94 6.33
CA ASN A 296 7.86 25.79 7.48
C ASN A 296 7.07 25.51 8.76
N SER A 297 6.06 26.32 9.05
CA SER A 297 5.25 26.24 10.26
C SER A 297 3.92 25.57 9.93
N PHE A 298 3.64 24.43 10.59
CA PHE A 298 2.42 23.65 10.36
C PHE A 298 1.46 23.76 11.54
N THR A 299 0.19 24.02 11.24
CA THR A 299 -0.90 24.06 12.21
C THR A 299 -1.74 22.80 12.08
N ASN A 300 -1.90 22.07 13.18
CA ASN A 300 -2.82 20.92 13.23
C ASN A 300 -4.26 21.38 12.95
N PHE A 301 -5.01 20.59 12.19
CA PHE A 301 -6.34 20.96 11.74
C PHE A 301 -7.29 19.77 11.79
N GLY A 302 -8.28 19.84 12.68
CA GLY A 302 -9.16 18.73 13.01
C GLY A 302 -8.61 17.80 14.09
N SER A 303 -9.32 16.69 14.31
CA SER A 303 -8.95 15.66 15.28
C SER A 303 -8.00 14.61 14.69
N THR A 304 -7.29 13.90 15.55
CA THR A 304 -6.53 12.69 15.18
C THR A 304 -7.49 11.60 14.70
N VAL A 305 -7.15 10.95 13.59
CA VAL A 305 -7.95 9.86 13.00
C VAL A 305 -7.33 8.52 13.36
N SER A 306 -8.16 7.55 13.74
CA SER A 306 -7.73 6.16 13.95
C SER A 306 -7.57 5.45 12.61
N LEU A 307 -6.47 4.73 12.43
CA LEU A 307 -6.19 3.93 11.23
C LEU A 307 -6.43 2.45 11.55
N GLY A 308 -7.55 1.90 11.09
CA GLY A 308 -7.96 0.52 11.38
C GLY A 308 -6.93 -0.51 10.92
N ASN A 309 -6.76 -1.60 11.69
CA ASN A 309 -5.80 -2.67 11.40
C ASN A 309 -6.45 -3.94 10.82
N ASP A 310 -7.73 -3.87 10.45
CA ASP A 310 -8.46 -4.94 9.78
C ASP A 310 -7.84 -5.29 8.43
N TRP A 311 -7.71 -6.57 8.10
CA TRP A 311 -6.98 -7.06 6.92
C TRP A 311 -7.84 -7.18 5.67
N GLN A 312 -9.16 -7.16 5.80
CA GLN A 312 -10.14 -7.55 4.78
C GLN A 312 -10.05 -6.71 3.49
N PHE A 313 -9.62 -5.44 3.62
CA PHE A 313 -9.40 -4.59 2.45
C PHE A 313 -8.14 -5.00 1.66
N PHE A 314 -7.16 -5.63 2.32
CA PHE A 314 -5.82 -6.04 1.88
C PHE A 314 -4.73 -4.94 1.80
N PRO A 315 -4.85 -3.83 1.03
CA PRO A 315 -3.87 -2.77 1.09
C PRO A 315 -3.79 -2.13 2.49
N GLY A 316 -2.59 -1.68 2.84
CA GLY A 316 -2.42 -0.72 3.94
C GLY A 316 -2.94 0.66 3.56
N HIS A 317 -2.95 1.56 4.55
CA HIS A 317 -3.28 2.96 4.32
C HIS A 317 -2.29 3.63 3.36
N ARG A 318 -2.79 4.54 2.54
CA ARG A 318 -2.01 5.32 1.58
C ARG A 318 -2.25 6.81 1.74
N TYR A 319 -1.28 7.63 1.32
CA TYR A 319 -1.58 9.03 1.00
C TYR A 319 -2.38 9.07 -0.30
N GLY A 320 -3.40 9.92 -0.37
CA GLY A 320 -4.24 10.10 -1.56
C GLY A 320 -4.40 11.58 -1.94
N ILE A 321 -3.90 11.97 -3.10
CA ILE A 321 -4.08 13.32 -3.66
C ILE A 321 -5.35 13.31 -4.50
N LEU A 322 -6.32 14.16 -4.15
CA LEU A 322 -7.66 14.15 -4.73
C LEU A 322 -8.02 15.49 -5.38
N ASN A 323 -8.83 15.45 -6.45
CA ASN A 323 -9.56 16.59 -6.99
C ASN A 323 -10.86 16.11 -7.68
N TYR A 324 -12.02 16.48 -7.15
CA TYR A 324 -13.33 16.13 -7.73
C TYR A 324 -14.35 17.26 -7.54
N ALA A 325 -15.44 17.23 -8.30
CA ALA A 325 -16.48 18.26 -8.25
C ALA A 325 -17.74 17.73 -7.57
N THR A 326 -18.49 18.58 -6.89
CA THR A 326 -19.84 18.26 -6.36
C THR A 326 -20.97 18.84 -7.20
N LYS A 327 -20.65 19.76 -8.12
CA LYS A 327 -21.62 20.46 -8.98
C LYS A 327 -21.42 20.16 -10.47
N ALA A 328 -20.27 20.56 -11.03
CA ALA A 328 -19.95 20.38 -12.44
C ALA A 328 -18.45 20.25 -12.65
N LEU A 329 -18.04 19.57 -13.72
CA LEU A 329 -16.64 19.51 -14.12
C LEU A 329 -16.16 20.87 -14.65
N GLY A 330 -14.84 21.07 -14.66
CA GLY A 330 -14.22 22.21 -15.35
C GLY A 330 -13.12 22.91 -14.54
N GLY A 331 -13.10 22.72 -13.23
CA GLY A 331 -12.03 23.23 -12.38
C GLY A 331 -10.81 22.31 -12.31
N SER A 332 -9.71 22.86 -11.81
CA SER A 332 -8.43 22.17 -11.71
C SER A 332 -7.54 22.70 -10.60
N VAL A 333 -6.59 21.88 -10.18
CA VAL A 333 -5.51 22.25 -9.26
C VAL A 333 -4.15 21.84 -9.84
N LEU A 334 -3.09 22.49 -9.39
CA LEU A 334 -1.71 22.09 -9.65
C LEU A 334 -1.08 21.63 -8.32
N VAL A 335 -0.62 20.38 -8.29
CA VAL A 335 0.22 19.87 -7.22
C VAL A 335 1.67 20.02 -7.66
N SER A 336 2.37 21.02 -7.15
CA SER A 336 3.73 21.33 -7.58
C SER A 336 4.79 20.47 -6.89
N ARG A 337 4.42 19.81 -5.78
CA ARG A 337 5.35 19.09 -4.92
C ARG A 337 4.64 18.06 -4.04
N PHE A 338 5.27 16.91 -3.86
CA PHE A 338 4.98 15.95 -2.80
C PHE A 338 6.26 15.63 -2.03
N ASP A 339 6.27 15.84 -0.72
CA ASP A 339 7.33 15.40 0.18
C ASP A 339 6.86 14.16 0.94
N ASN A 340 7.63 13.08 0.82
CA ASN A 340 7.49 11.89 1.65
C ASN A 340 8.68 11.82 2.60
N LYS A 341 8.44 11.73 3.90
CA LYS A 341 9.46 11.64 4.96
C LYS A 341 9.24 10.42 5.83
#